data_AF-A0A0C9QR41-F1
#
_entry.id   AF-A0A0C9QR41-F1
#
_cell.length_a   1.000
_cell.length_b   1.000
_cell.length_c   1.000
_cell.angle_alpha   90.00
_cell.angle_beta   90.00
_cell.angle_gamma   90.00
#
_symmetry.space_group_name_H-M   'P 1'
#
loop_
_entity.id
_entity.type
_entity.pdbx_description
1 polymer ?
#
loop_
_entity_poly.entity_id
_entity_poly.type
_entity_poly.pdbx_seq_one_letter_code
_entity_poly.pdbx_strand_id
1 'polypeptide(L)'
;TLVGRYPACQFPSPALAKALLEVGADPNARDDAGNSPLHLAATAQQCPRTLSKVLLKHGAHLDAKNDAGETFESLLKPRKIHEVVNPLKYTTLACLAARAIQKHRIKYTNIVPPSLYTFIEIH
;
A
#
# COMPACT_ATOMS: atom_id res chain seq x y z
N THR A 1 -22.83 29.69 17.83
CA THR A 1 -22.70 28.32 17.32
C THR A 1 -21.29 28.09 16.81
N LEU A 2 -20.35 27.87 17.74
CA LEU A 2 -18.97 27.48 17.43
C LEU A 2 -18.99 26.01 17.02
N VAL A 3 -19.26 25.74 15.74
CA VAL A 3 -18.93 24.44 15.15
C VAL A 3 -17.42 24.36 15.17
N GLY A 4 -16.90 23.51 16.06
CA GLY A 4 -15.48 23.33 16.31
C GLY A 4 -14.72 23.24 14.99
N ARG A 5 -13.79 24.17 14.80
CA ARG A 5 -12.71 24.00 13.84
C ARG A 5 -11.90 22.80 14.32
N TYR A 6 -12.31 21.60 13.95
CA TYR A 6 -11.41 20.45 14.02
C TYR A 6 -10.16 20.89 13.26
N PRO A 7 -8.96 20.85 13.86
CA PRO A 7 -7.74 21.04 13.10
C PRO A 7 -7.86 20.07 11.93
N ALA A 8 -7.94 20.62 10.72
CA ALA A 8 -8.04 19.83 9.50
C ALA A 8 -6.91 18.81 9.61
N CYS A 9 -7.27 17.54 9.78
CA CYS A 9 -6.29 16.48 9.93
C CYS A 9 -5.45 16.55 8.66
N GLN A 10 -4.24 17.10 8.75
CA GLN A 10 -3.37 17.17 7.59
C GLN A 10 -3.17 15.74 7.13
N PHE A 11 -3.63 15.49 5.92
CA PHE A 11 -3.46 14.21 5.29
C PHE A 11 -1.95 14.00 5.06
N PRO A 12 -1.35 12.86 5.48
CA PRO A 12 -1.91 11.72 6.21
C PRO A 12 -1.47 11.66 7.69
N SER A 13 -2.44 11.52 8.62
CA SER A 13 -2.16 11.36 10.06
C SER A 13 -2.07 9.86 10.46
N PRO A 14 -0.99 9.40 11.11
CA PRO A 14 -0.84 8.00 11.50
C PRO A 14 -1.92 7.50 12.48
N ALA A 15 -2.39 8.38 13.37
CA ALA A 15 -3.40 8.04 14.37
C ALA A 15 -4.78 7.76 13.72
N LEU A 16 -5.19 8.60 12.76
CA LEU A 16 -6.44 8.38 12.04
C LEU A 16 -6.37 7.12 11.17
N ALA A 17 -5.27 6.92 10.45
CA ALA A 17 -5.06 5.72 9.64
C ALA A 17 -5.13 4.46 10.50
N LYS A 18 -4.50 4.47 11.68
CA LYS A 18 -4.59 3.36 12.63
C LYS A 18 -6.02 3.09 13.07
N ALA A 19 -6.76 4.13 13.47
CA ALA A 19 -8.15 3.97 13.91
C ALA A 19 -9.02 3.36 12.80
N LEU A 20 -8.90 3.86 11.56
CA LEU A 20 -9.64 3.33 10.41
C LEU A 20 -9.31 1.85 10.13
N LEU A 21 -8.04 1.47 10.19
CA LEU A 21 -7.62 0.09 10.00
C LEU A 21 -8.10 -0.83 11.14
N GLU A 22 -8.23 -0.32 12.37
CA GLU A 22 -8.77 -1.08 13.52
C GLU A 22 -10.27 -1.35 13.38
N VAL A 23 -11.05 -0.47 12.73
CA VAL A 23 -12.45 -0.75 12.37
C VAL A 23 -12.62 -1.52 11.05
N GLY A 24 -11.53 -2.03 10.47
CA GLY A 24 -11.58 -2.92 9.30
C GLY A 24 -11.57 -2.22 7.95
N ALA A 25 -11.09 -0.97 7.88
CA ALA A 25 -10.80 -0.36 6.58
C ALA A 25 -9.77 -1.20 5.81
N ASP A 26 -9.97 -1.32 4.50
CA ASP A 26 -9.06 -2.08 3.64
C ASP A 26 -7.73 -1.32 3.45
N PRO A 27 -6.59 -1.86 3.91
CA PRO A 27 -5.27 -1.25 3.74
C PRO A 27 -4.80 -1.20 2.27
N ASN A 28 -5.44 -1.95 1.38
CA ASN A 28 -5.12 -2.07 -0.04
C ASN A 28 -6.17 -1.43 -0.95
N ALA A 29 -7.12 -0.68 -0.39
CA ALA A 29 -8.09 0.10 -1.17
C ALA A 29 -7.36 0.97 -2.21
N ARG A 30 -7.93 1.13 -3.40
CA ARG A 30 -7.33 1.94 -4.48
C ARG A 30 -8.19 3.16 -4.75
N ASP A 31 -7.56 4.30 -4.98
CA ASP A 31 -8.23 5.49 -5.51
C ASP A 31 -8.40 5.41 -7.05
N ASP A 32 -8.94 6.46 -7.66
CA ASP A 32 -9.20 6.54 -9.11
C ASP A 32 -7.94 6.47 -9.98
N ALA A 33 -6.75 6.68 -9.40
CA ALA A 33 -5.46 6.54 -10.07
C ALA A 33 -4.75 5.21 -9.72
N GLY A 34 -5.46 4.31 -9.04
CA GLY A 34 -4.94 3.03 -8.61
C GLY A 34 -4.02 3.10 -7.40
N ASN A 35 -3.87 4.26 -6.75
CA ASN A 35 -2.99 4.41 -5.61
C ASN A 35 -3.60 3.75 -4.37
N SER A 36 -2.82 2.88 -3.75
CA SER A 36 -3.12 2.40 -2.40
C SER A 36 -2.74 3.43 -1.33
N PRO A 37 -3.28 3.33 -0.09
CA PRO A 37 -2.85 4.15 1.04
C PRO A 37 -1.34 4.20 1.23
N LEU A 38 -0.62 3.13 0.85
CA LEU A 38 0.82 3.07 0.94
C LEU A 38 1.51 3.97 -0.11
N HIS A 39 0.97 4.09 -1.33
CA HIS A 39 1.46 5.05 -2.34
C HIS A 39 1.31 6.49 -1.86
N LEU A 40 0.13 6.83 -1.30
CA LEU A 40 -0.14 8.14 -0.73
C LEU A 40 0.77 8.46 0.47
N ALA A 41 1.14 7.44 1.26
CA ALA A 41 2.10 7.60 2.34
C ALA A 41 3.53 7.92 1.84
N ALA A 42 3.91 7.44 0.65
CA ALA A 42 5.21 7.75 0.04
C ALA A 42 5.32 9.20 -0.45
N THR A 43 4.25 9.74 -1.03
CA THR A 43 4.22 11.10 -1.59
C THR A 43 3.99 12.19 -0.55
N ALA A 44 3.58 11.83 0.67
CA ALA A 44 3.40 12.76 1.77
C ALA A 44 4.72 13.46 2.15
N GLN A 45 4.71 14.78 2.30
CA GLN A 45 5.91 15.61 2.56
C GLN A 45 6.76 15.18 3.76
N GLN A 46 6.16 14.51 4.75
CA GLN A 46 6.88 14.03 5.94
C GLN A 46 7.19 12.53 5.90
N CYS A 47 6.65 11.80 4.91
CA CYS A 47 6.79 10.35 4.73
C CYS A 47 6.82 9.61 6.07
N PRO A 48 5.74 9.69 6.87
CA PRO A 48 5.79 9.25 8.26
C PRO A 48 6.05 7.76 8.31
N ARG A 49 7.28 7.38 8.72
CA ARG A 49 7.70 5.99 8.94
C ARG A 49 6.68 5.20 9.77
N THR A 50 6.05 5.89 10.73
CA THR A 50 4.96 5.37 11.55
C THR A 50 3.74 4.97 10.73
N LEU A 51 3.30 5.80 9.78
CA LEU A 51 2.17 5.50 8.90
C LEU A 51 2.46 4.28 8.01
N SER A 52 3.59 4.26 7.31
CA SER A 52 3.95 3.14 6.43
C SER A 52 4.02 1.83 7.22
N LYS A 53 4.56 1.85 8.43
CA LYS A 53 4.59 0.68 9.32
C LYS A 53 3.20 0.22 9.76
N VAL A 54 2.30 1.16 10.08
CA VAL A 54 0.92 0.83 10.47
C VAL A 54 0.21 0.17 9.30
N LEU A 55 0.26 0.76 8.10
CA LEU A 55 -0.33 0.20 6.89
C LEU A 55 0.19 -1.21 6.60
N LEU A 56 1.52 -1.41 6.61
CA LEU A 56 2.13 -2.72 6.37
C LEU A 56 1.78 -3.75 7.46
N LYS A 57 1.70 -3.33 8.73
CA LYS A 57 1.29 -4.22 9.82
C LYS A 57 -0.15 -4.71 9.66
N HIS A 58 -1.01 -3.90 9.05
CA HIS A 58 -2.40 -4.26 8.76
C HIS A 58 -2.58 -4.98 7.41
N GLY A 59 -1.50 -5.26 6.66
CA GLY A 59 -1.56 -6.08 5.45
C GLY A 59 -1.47 -5.30 4.14
N ALA A 60 -1.02 -4.04 4.16
CA ALA A 60 -0.74 -3.31 2.93
C ALA A 60 0.35 -4.00 2.09
N HIS A 61 0.16 -4.09 0.77
CA HIS A 61 1.12 -4.65 -0.16
C HIS A 61 2.18 -3.62 -0.56
N LEU A 62 3.44 -3.96 -0.32
CA LEU A 62 4.60 -3.10 -0.58
C LEU A 62 4.97 -3.06 -2.06
N ASP A 63 4.66 -4.13 -2.77
CA ASP A 63 4.91 -4.36 -4.19
C ASP A 63 3.68 -4.14 -5.07
N ALA A 64 2.58 -3.63 -4.49
CA ALA A 64 1.43 -3.20 -5.28
C ALA A 64 1.83 -2.06 -6.23
N LYS A 65 1.28 -2.08 -7.45
CA LYS A 65 1.45 -1.05 -8.46
C LYS A 65 0.18 -0.22 -8.62
N ASN A 66 0.35 1.09 -8.76
CA ASN A 66 -0.71 1.98 -9.22
C ASN A 66 -0.92 1.87 -10.74
N ASP A 67 -1.85 2.65 -11.31
CA ASP A 67 -2.18 2.58 -12.73
C ASP A 67 -1.04 3.12 -13.63
N ALA A 68 -0.12 3.90 -13.05
CA ALA A 68 1.12 4.34 -13.70
C ALA A 68 2.25 3.28 -13.63
N GLY A 69 2.01 2.13 -12.97
CA GLY A 69 3.00 1.07 -12.79
C GLY A 69 4.04 1.36 -11.71
N GLU A 70 3.81 2.39 -10.89
CA GLU A 70 4.69 2.80 -9.80
C GLU A 70 4.37 2.00 -8.54
N THR A 71 5.39 1.63 -7.79
CA THR A 71 5.28 0.98 -6.48
C THR A 71 5.60 1.97 -5.35
N PHE A 72 5.36 1.56 -4.11
CA PHE A 72 5.79 2.32 -2.93
C PHE A 72 7.28 2.69 -2.98
N GLU A 73 8.14 1.78 -3.45
CA GLU A 73 9.58 2.03 -3.57
C GLU A 73 9.91 3.09 -4.62
N SER A 74 9.23 3.10 -5.77
CA SER A 74 9.53 4.06 -6.83
C SER A 74 9.13 5.49 -6.46
N LEU A 75 8.09 5.65 -5.63
CA LEU A 75 7.60 6.95 -5.16
C LEU A 75 8.42 7.55 -4.02
N LEU A 76 9.24 6.77 -3.31
CA LEU A 76 10.01 7.23 -2.14
C LEU A 76 11.21 8.14 -2.47
N LYS A 77 11.55 8.36 -3.75
CA LYS A 77 12.76 9.09 -4.14
C LYS A 77 12.79 10.51 -3.56
N PRO A 78 13.89 10.97 -2.93
CA PRO A 78 15.23 10.37 -2.91
C PRO A 78 15.51 9.33 -1.80
N ARG A 79 14.55 9.05 -0.90
CA ARG A 79 14.74 8.11 0.21
C ARG A 79 14.76 6.67 -0.27
N LYS A 80 15.48 5.82 0.45
CA LYS A 80 15.51 4.37 0.17
C LYS A 80 14.51 3.64 1.06
N ILE A 81 13.90 2.58 0.52
CA ILE A 81 12.86 1.84 1.23
C ILE A 81 13.31 1.29 2.59
N HIS A 82 14.57 0.83 2.69
CA HIS A 82 15.13 0.27 3.93
C HIS A 82 15.28 1.28 5.07
N GLU A 83 15.36 2.58 4.76
CA GLU A 83 15.38 3.66 5.76
C GLU A 83 14.01 3.78 6.44
N VAL A 84 12.95 3.50 5.68
CA VAL A 84 11.56 3.60 6.15
C VAL A 84 11.11 2.27 6.76
N VAL A 85 11.21 1.17 6.03
CA VAL A 85 10.67 -0.13 6.44
C VAL A 85 11.60 -1.26 6.02
N ASN A 86 11.63 -2.36 6.78
CA ASN A 86 12.30 -3.58 6.34
C ASN A 86 11.36 -4.34 5.38
N PRO A 87 11.62 -4.38 4.06
CA PRO A 87 10.70 -4.99 3.10
C PRO A 87 10.52 -6.49 3.35
N LEU A 88 11.61 -7.18 3.73
CA LEU A 88 11.61 -8.64 3.97
C LEU A 88 10.65 -9.07 5.06
N LYS A 89 10.29 -8.16 5.97
CA LYS A 89 9.33 -8.43 7.05
C LYS A 89 7.87 -8.44 6.55
N TYR A 90 7.57 -7.72 5.47
CA TYR A 90 6.20 -7.47 5.02
C TYR A 90 5.89 -8.04 3.64
N THR A 91 6.90 -8.53 2.91
CA THR A 91 6.70 -9.30 1.68
C THR A 91 6.36 -10.74 2.01
N THR A 92 5.14 -11.17 1.68
CA THR A 92 4.72 -12.57 1.87
C THR A 92 5.16 -13.45 0.69
N LEU A 93 5.17 -14.77 0.89
CA LEU A 93 5.40 -15.73 -0.21
C LEU A 93 4.37 -15.55 -1.34
N ALA A 94 3.11 -15.24 -0.99
CA ALA A 94 2.06 -14.99 -1.97
C ALA A 94 2.38 -13.76 -2.83
N CYS A 95 2.83 -12.66 -2.22
CA CYS A 95 3.28 -11.46 -2.94
C CYS A 95 4.44 -11.78 -3.89
N LEU A 96 5.43 -12.53 -3.42
CA LEU A 96 6.57 -12.97 -4.24
C LEU A 96 6.14 -13.82 -5.43
N ALA A 97 5.20 -14.74 -5.24
CA ALA A 97 4.65 -15.59 -6.28
C ALA A 97 3.86 -14.76 -7.32
N ALA A 98 2.96 -13.87 -6.87
CA ALA A 98 2.21 -12.97 -7.74
C ALA A 98 3.14 -12.09 -8.58
N ARG A 99 4.17 -11.51 -7.94
CA ARG A 99 5.19 -10.71 -8.61
C ARG A 99 5.98 -11.53 -9.65
N ALA A 100 6.29 -12.80 -9.36
CA ALA A 100 6.97 -13.67 -10.31
C ALA A 100 6.08 -14.01 -11.52
N ILE A 101 4.80 -14.30 -11.28
CA ILE A 101 3.80 -14.53 -12.34
C ILE A 101 3.74 -13.34 -13.29
N GLN A 102 3.63 -12.12 -12.75
CA GLN A 102 3.57 -10.88 -13.52
C GLN A 102 4.87 -10.61 -14.28
N LYS A 103 6.02 -10.75 -13.60
CA LYS A 103 7.35 -10.53 -14.19
C LYS A 103 7.63 -11.45 -15.37
N HIS A 104 7.26 -12.73 -15.26
CA HIS A 104 7.51 -13.74 -16.29
C HIS A 104 6.33 -13.95 -17.25
N ARG A 105 5.25 -13.16 -17.11
CA ARG A 105 4.02 -13.26 -17.92
C ARG A 105 3.47 -14.69 -17.97
N ILE A 106 3.49 -15.36 -16.83
CA ILE A 106 3.00 -16.74 -16.71
C ILE A 106 1.49 -16.72 -16.87
N LYS A 107 0.94 -17.55 -17.76
CA LYS A 107 -0.51 -17.72 -17.88
C LYS A 107 -1.04 -18.44 -16.64
N TYR A 108 -1.94 -17.78 -15.91
CA TYR A 108 -2.53 -18.31 -14.67
C TYR A 108 -4.04 -18.53 -14.78
N THR A 109 -4.65 -18.17 -15.91
CA THR A 109 -6.07 -18.36 -16.18
C THR A 109 -6.43 -19.85 -16.17
N ASN A 110 -7.50 -20.20 -15.45
CA ASN A 110 -7.98 -21.58 -15.22
C ASN A 110 -7.03 -22.49 -14.40
N ILE A 111 -5.89 -21.97 -13.92
CA ILE A 111 -4.96 -22.70 -13.03
C ILE A 111 -5.21 -22.31 -11.58
N VAL A 112 -5.39 -21.01 -11.34
CA VAL A 112 -5.70 -20.45 -10.02
C VAL A 112 -7.16 -20.04 -9.93
N PRO A 113 -7.77 -20.08 -8.72
CA PRO A 113 -9.11 -19.58 -8.49
C PRO A 113 -9.29 -18.13 -8.94
N PRO A 114 -10.45 -17.76 -9.53
CA PRO A 114 -10.74 -16.39 -9.97
C PRO A 114 -10.62 -15.34 -8.85
N SER A 115 -10.84 -15.73 -7.59
CA SER A 115 -10.68 -14.85 -6.42
C SER A 115 -9.24 -14.34 -6.22
N LEU A 116 -8.25 -15.00 -6.82
CA LEU A 116 -6.84 -14.59 -6.74
C LEU A 116 -6.39 -13.75 -7.93
N TYR A 117 -7.23 -13.56 -8.94
CA TYR A 117 -6.84 -12.78 -10.13
C TYR A 117 -6.54 -11.33 -9.76
N THR A 118 -7.42 -10.71 -8.98
CA THR A 118 -7.22 -9.35 -8.47
C THR A 118 -5.94 -9.22 -7.66
N PHE A 119 -5.62 -10.23 -6.83
CA PHE A 119 -4.37 -10.28 -6.08
C PHE A 119 -3.14 -10.37 -6.99
N ILE A 120 -3.18 -11.17 -8.06
CA ILE A 120 -2.06 -11.26 -9.00
C ILE A 120 -1.92 -9.97 -9.82
N GLU A 121 -3.03 -9.36 -10.22
CA GLU A 121 -3.09 -8.14 -11.02
C GLU A 121 -2.51 -6.91 -10.32
N ILE A 122 -2.62 -6.81 -8.99
CA ILE A 122 -2.06 -5.67 -8.25
C ILE A 122 -0.52 -5.70 -8.15
N HIS A 123 0.15 -6.84 -8.37
CA HIS A 123 1.61 -7.02 -8.19
C HIS A 123 2.42 -6.80 -9.49
#